data_AF-A0A7V5AT79-F1
#
_entry.id   AF-A0A7V5AT79-F1
#
_cell.length_a   1.000
_cell.length_b   1.000
_cell.length_c   1.000
_cell.angle_alpha   90.00
_cell.angle_beta   90.00
_cell.angle_gamma   90.00
#
_symmetry.space_group_name_H-M   'P 1'
#
loop_
_entity.id
_entity.type
_entity.pdbx_description
1 polymer ?
#
loop_
_entity_poly.entity_id
_entity_poly.type
_entity_poly.pdbx_seq_one_letter_code
_entity_poly.pdbx_strand_id
1 'polypeptide(L)'
;MISEKKAGPISRTARCGPMISFSFAPEKVNLLWVEGNKVVINSGHPSYVKIKSSAQARRVHSLFAIGIAVHRVISTADNTLDLMFIDRLMTALGKK
;
A
#
# COMPACT_ATOMS: atom_id res chain seq x y z
N MET A 1 9.37 -8.99 53.46
CA MET A 1 10.06 -9.36 52.20
C MET A 1 9.16 -9.02 51.04
N ILE A 2 9.46 -7.94 50.30
CA ILE A 2 8.69 -7.51 49.13
C ILE A 2 9.31 -8.23 47.93
N SER A 3 8.55 -9.13 47.31
CA SER A 3 8.99 -9.84 46.11
C SER A 3 8.97 -8.88 44.92
N GLU A 4 10.15 -8.45 44.48
CA GLU A 4 10.33 -7.63 43.29
C GLU A 4 9.97 -8.46 42.04
N LYS A 5 8.72 -8.35 41.59
CA LYS A 5 8.32 -8.86 40.27
C LYS A 5 9.07 -8.09 39.20
N LYS A 6 10.20 -8.64 38.73
CA LYS A 6 10.88 -8.17 37.53
C LYS A 6 9.90 -8.21 36.35
N ALA A 7 9.76 -7.08 35.66
CA ALA A 7 8.98 -7.02 34.43
C ALA A 7 9.61 -7.94 33.38
N GLY A 8 8.82 -8.82 32.79
CA GLY A 8 9.25 -9.63 31.64
C GLY A 8 9.55 -8.73 30.43
N PRO A 9 10.34 -9.20 29.46
CA PRO A 9 10.59 -8.45 28.23
C PRO A 9 9.27 -8.07 27.57
N ILE A 10 9.11 -6.79 27.25
CA ILE A 10 7.93 -6.30 26.52
C ILE A 10 7.93 -7.00 25.16
N SER A 11 6.98 -7.91 24.95
CA SER A 11 6.73 -8.51 23.64
C SER A 11 6.39 -7.38 22.65
N ARG A 12 7.32 -7.09 21.72
CA ARG A 12 7.15 -6.07 20.67
C ARG A 12 6.44 -6.63 19.43
N THR A 13 5.83 -7.81 19.53
CA THR A 13 4.91 -8.33 18.52
C THR A 13 3.58 -7.56 18.63
N ALA A 14 3.65 -6.24 18.43
CA ALA A 14 2.46 -5.48 18.14
C ALA A 14 1.85 -6.08 16.88
N ARG A 15 0.55 -6.34 16.89
CA ARG A 15 -0.24 -6.54 15.67
C ARG A 15 -0.22 -5.22 14.89
N CYS A 16 0.91 -4.92 14.27
CA CYS A 16 1.01 -3.80 13.34
C CYS A 16 0.25 -4.21 12.09
N GLY A 17 -0.80 -3.46 11.77
CA GLY A 17 -1.51 -3.59 10.51
C GLY A 17 -0.58 -3.44 9.30
N PRO A 18 -1.12 -3.60 8.08
CA PRO A 18 -0.33 -3.55 6.86
C PRO A 18 0.48 -2.25 6.78
N MET A 19 1.79 -2.40 6.58
CA MET A 19 2.72 -1.28 6.52
C MET A 19 2.78 -0.72 5.10
N ILE A 20 2.51 0.57 4.94
CA ILE A 20 2.54 1.22 3.62
C ILE A 20 3.96 1.69 3.35
N SER A 21 4.46 1.38 2.15
CA SER A 21 5.76 1.85 1.66
C SER A 21 5.66 2.34 0.23
N PHE A 22 6.58 3.18 -0.20
CA PHE A 22 6.65 3.68 -1.56
C PHE A 22 7.94 3.20 -2.22
N SER A 23 7.83 2.70 -3.45
CA SER A 23 8.97 2.30 -4.27
C SER A 23 8.83 2.86 -5.67
N PHE A 24 9.94 3.32 -6.24
CA PHE A 24 9.99 3.79 -7.63
C PHE A 24 10.39 2.62 -8.53
N ALA A 25 9.40 1.95 -9.12
CA ALA A 25 9.59 0.77 -9.97
C ALA A 25 8.88 0.97 -11.33
N PRO A 26 9.38 1.86 -12.20
CA PRO A 26 8.75 2.18 -13.48
C PRO A 26 8.63 0.97 -14.43
N GLU A 27 9.47 -0.06 -14.25
CA GLU A 27 9.44 -1.32 -14.98
C GLU A 27 8.25 -2.21 -14.59
N LYS A 28 7.65 -2.00 -13.41
CA LYS A 28 6.49 -2.75 -12.96
C LYS A 28 5.20 -2.12 -13.45
N VAL A 29 4.37 -2.93 -14.11
CA VAL A 29 3.03 -2.52 -14.58
C VAL A 29 2.06 -2.31 -13.42
N ASN A 30 2.27 -3.00 -12.29
CA ASN A 30 1.38 -2.90 -11.15
C ASN A 30 1.47 -1.52 -10.47
N LEU A 31 0.31 -0.96 -10.14
CA LEU A 31 0.20 0.25 -9.32
C LEU A 31 0.76 0.04 -7.90
N LEU A 32 0.58 -1.17 -7.38
CA LEU A 32 1.05 -1.57 -6.06
C LEU A 32 1.21 -3.09 -6.00
N TRP A 33 2.03 -3.57 -5.06
CA TRP A 33 2.18 -4.99 -4.75
C TRP A 33 2.33 -5.22 -3.25
N VAL A 34 2.20 -6.47 -2.82
CA VAL A 34 2.34 -6.88 -1.42
C VAL A 34 3.68 -7.59 -1.25
N GLU A 35 4.42 -7.25 -0.19
CA GLU A 35 5.69 -7.87 0.19
C GLU A 35 5.68 -8.18 1.70
N GLY A 36 5.34 -9.42 2.05
CA GLY A 36 5.11 -9.81 3.44
C GLY A 36 3.93 -9.04 4.05
N ASN A 37 4.17 -8.29 5.14
CA ASN A 37 3.19 -7.39 5.77
C ASN A 37 3.23 -5.96 5.20
N LYS A 38 3.98 -5.72 4.12
CA LYS A 38 4.09 -4.40 3.50
C LYS A 38 3.24 -4.34 2.25
N VAL A 39 2.50 -3.24 2.09
CA VAL A 39 1.97 -2.86 0.79
C VAL A 39 2.87 -1.78 0.20
N VAL A 40 3.41 -2.06 -0.98
CA VAL A 40 4.36 -1.21 -1.68
C VAL A 40 3.64 -0.51 -2.82
N ILE A 41 3.59 0.82 -2.77
CA ILE A 41 2.98 1.68 -3.78
C ILE A 41 4.04 2.05 -4.82
N ASN A 42 3.73 1.86 -6.09
CA ASN A 42 4.61 2.17 -7.21
C ASN A 42 4.54 3.66 -7.59
N SER A 43 5.48 4.46 -7.08
CA SER A 43 5.59 5.88 -7.46
C SER A 43 6.14 6.09 -8.88
N GLY A 44 6.67 5.04 -9.51
CA GLY A 44 7.12 5.03 -10.90
C GLY A 44 6.02 4.73 -11.91
N HIS A 45 4.82 4.36 -11.46
CA HIS A 45 3.71 4.04 -12.33
C HIS A 45 3.31 5.25 -13.20
N PRO A 46 2.97 5.09 -14.49
CA PRO A 46 2.64 6.22 -15.38
C PRO A 46 1.56 7.17 -14.83
N SER A 47 0.59 6.64 -14.08
CA SER A 47 -0.45 7.44 -13.41
C SER A 47 0.11 8.40 -12.35
N TYR A 48 1.16 7.99 -11.63
CA TYR A 48 1.88 8.82 -10.66
C TYR A 48 2.78 9.85 -11.35
N VAL A 49 3.42 9.46 -12.46
CA VAL A 49 4.29 10.34 -13.24
C VAL A 49 3.49 11.51 -13.83
N LYS A 50 2.28 11.26 -14.37
CA LYS A 50 1.40 12.30 -14.92
C LYS A 50 1.02 13.39 -13.91
N ILE A 51 0.85 13.04 -12.65
CA ILE A 51 0.43 13.96 -11.59
C ILE A 51 1.61 14.52 -10.77
N LYS A 52 2.85 14.21 -11.16
CA LYS A 52 4.06 14.54 -10.40
C LYS A 52 4.20 16.04 -10.13
N SER A 53 3.66 16.90 -11.00
CA SER A 53 3.72 18.36 -10.89
C SER A 53 2.79 18.95 -9.82
N SER A 54 1.71 18.26 -9.42
CA SER A 54 0.74 18.78 -8.44
C SER A 54 0.83 18.06 -7.10
N ALA A 55 1.21 18.79 -6.05
CA ALA A 55 1.31 18.25 -4.70
C ALA A 55 -0.05 17.71 -4.17
N GLN A 56 -1.14 18.40 -4.49
CA GLN A 56 -2.50 17.97 -4.10
C GLN A 56 -2.90 16.69 -4.84
N ALA A 57 -2.65 16.63 -6.15
CA ALA A 57 -2.95 15.43 -6.95
C ALA A 57 -2.15 14.22 -6.44
N ARG A 58 -0.87 14.39 -6.12
CA ARG A 58 -0.05 13.33 -5.50
C ARG A 58 -0.63 12.83 -4.18
N ARG A 59 -1.09 13.73 -3.30
CA ARG A 59 -1.71 13.34 -2.02
C ARG A 59 -2.98 12.51 -2.25
N VAL A 60 -3.88 12.98 -3.11
CA VAL A 60 -5.13 12.26 -3.44
C VAL A 60 -4.82 10.89 -4.02
N HIS A 61 -3.85 10.82 -4.93
CA HIS A 61 -3.46 9.56 -5.55
C HIS A 61 -2.82 8.58 -4.56
N SER A 62 -1.99 9.07 -3.63
CA SER A 62 -1.46 8.27 -2.53
C SER A 62 -2.56 7.76 -1.60
N LEU A 63 -3.54 8.59 -1.23
CA LEU A 63 -4.69 8.14 -0.45
C LEU A 63 -5.48 7.06 -1.20
N PHE A 64 -5.69 7.23 -2.50
CA PHE A 64 -6.37 6.25 -3.34
C PHE A 64 -5.60 4.92 -3.42
N ALA A 65 -4.30 4.97 -3.69
CA ALA A 65 -3.44 3.78 -3.71
C ALA A 65 -3.40 3.06 -2.35
N ILE A 66 -3.40 3.80 -1.25
CA ILE A 66 -3.52 3.25 0.11
C ILE A 66 -4.88 2.60 0.33
N GLY A 67 -5.98 3.22 -0.11
CA GLY A 67 -7.32 2.65 -0.01
C GLY A 67 -7.43 1.31 -0.75
N ILE A 68 -6.87 1.23 -1.97
CA ILE A 68 -6.82 -0.01 -2.75
C ILE A 68 -5.94 -1.06 -2.08
N ALA A 69 -4.80 -0.65 -1.53
CA ALA A 69 -3.91 -1.52 -0.78
C ALA A 69 -4.62 -2.19 0.41
N VAL A 70 -5.29 -1.38 1.23
CA VAL A 70 -6.07 -1.86 2.38
C VAL A 70 -7.22 -2.75 1.92
N HIS A 71 -7.95 -2.33 0.89
CA HIS A 71 -9.02 -3.13 0.29
C HIS A 71 -8.51 -4.49 -0.16
N ARG A 72 -7.37 -4.55 -0.88
CA ARG A 72 -6.76 -5.82 -1.31
C ARG A 72 -6.45 -6.75 -0.15
N VAL A 73 -5.88 -6.24 0.93
CA VAL A 73 -5.56 -7.04 2.12
C VAL A 73 -6.83 -7.59 2.78
N ILE A 74 -7.90 -6.80 2.87
CA ILE A 74 -9.18 -7.23 3.44
C ILE A 74 -9.89 -8.23 2.51
N SER A 75 -9.96 -7.93 1.21
CA SER A 75 -10.69 -8.70 0.18
C SER A 75 -10.01 -10.00 -0.23
N THR A 76 -8.75 -10.24 0.13
CA THR A 76 -8.11 -11.57 0.00
C THR A 76 -8.92 -12.69 0.67
N ALA A 77 -9.89 -12.35 1.53
CA ALA A 77 -10.84 -13.29 2.12
C ALA A 77 -11.98 -13.73 1.19
N ASP A 78 -12.39 -12.97 0.15
CA ASP A 78 -13.66 -13.27 -0.55
C ASP A 78 -13.77 -12.96 -2.06
N ASN A 79 -12.93 -12.15 -2.72
CA ASN A 79 -13.15 -11.86 -4.16
C ASN A 79 -11.92 -11.34 -4.94
N THR A 80 -11.53 -12.04 -6.01
CA THR A 80 -10.39 -11.70 -6.89
C THR A 80 -10.75 -10.85 -8.12
N LEU A 81 -12.01 -10.86 -8.56
CA LEU A 81 -12.46 -10.22 -9.81
C LEU A 81 -12.43 -8.68 -9.77
N ASP A 82 -12.70 -8.06 -8.63
CA ASP A 82 -12.82 -6.59 -8.52
C ASP A 82 -11.44 -5.89 -8.46
N LEU A 83 -10.39 -6.63 -8.11
CA LEU A 83 -9.06 -6.07 -7.90
C LEU A 83 -8.35 -5.67 -9.20
N MET A 84 -8.72 -6.31 -10.33
CA MET A 84 -8.13 -6.04 -11.66
C MET A 84 -8.75 -4.82 -12.34
N PHE A 85 -9.99 -4.42 -12.00
CA PHE A 85 -10.63 -3.24 -12.57
C PHE A 85 -9.83 -1.97 -12.27
N ILE A 86 -9.41 -1.83 -11.01
CA ILE A 86 -8.62 -0.70 -10.53
C ILE A 86 -7.29 -0.59 -11.28
N ASP A 87 -6.57 -1.69 -11.48
CA ASP A 87 -5.30 -1.67 -12.20
C ASP A 87 -5.50 -1.26 -13.67
N ARG A 88 -6.58 -1.71 -14.32
CA ARG A 88 -6.94 -1.29 -15.68
C ARG A 88 -7.28 0.19 -15.76
N LEU A 89 -8.10 0.68 -14.82
CA LEU A 89 -8.49 2.10 -14.73
C LEU A 89 -7.25 2.98 -14.57
N MET A 90 -6.36 2.62 -13.66
CA MET A 90 -5.15 3.40 -13.36
C MET A 90 -4.12 3.34 -14.47
N THR A 91 -4.04 2.20 -15.17
CA THR A 91 -3.26 2.08 -16.41
C THR A 91 -3.84 2.99 -17.50
N ALA A 92 -5.15 3.01 -17.70
CA ALA A 92 -5.81 3.87 -18.68
C ALA A 92 -5.59 5.37 -18.37
N LEU A 93 -5.74 5.77 -17.10
CA LEU A 93 -5.40 7.12 -16.61
C LEU A 93 -3.94 7.47 -16.90
N GLY A 94 -3.03 6.50 -16.80
CA GLY A 94 -1.60 6.65 -17.08
C GLY A 94 -1.25 6.78 -18.57
N LYS A 95 -2.08 6.28 -19.49
CA LYS A 95 -1.85 6.34 -20.95
C LYS A 95 -2.17 7.73 -21.49
N LYS A 96 -1.27 8.28 -22.31
CA LYS A 96 -1.41 9.60 -22.94
C LYS A 96 -2.56 9.60 -23.94
#